data_AF-A0A354WWQ8-F1
#
_entry.id   AF-A0A354WWQ8-F1
#
_cell.length_a   1.000
_cell.length_b   1.000
_cell.length_c   1.000
_cell.angle_alpha   90.00
_cell.angle_beta   90.00
_cell.angle_gamma   90.00
#
_symmetry.space_group_name_H-M   'P 1'
#
loop_
_entity.id
_entity.type
_entity.pdbx_description
1 polymer ?
#
loop_
_entity_poly.entity_id
_entity_poly.type
_entity_poly.pdbx_seq_one_letter_code
_entity_poly.pdbx_strand_id
1 'polypeptide(L)'
;MSSINYDLKKIRAFVFDVDGVLSRDVVSLHPNGDPMRTVNIKDGYALQLAVKLGYAVAIITGGYTEAVRLRYSRLGITHIYMKSAEKIHDYHDFLQKTGIHPDEVVYCGDDIPDYHVMEEAGLPVAPADAVPEIKQIAKYVSRFNGGDGVARDVIEQTLKAQDRWMRGEAFGW
;
A
#
# COMPACT_ATOMS: atom_id res chain seq x y z
N MET A 1 9.13 16.66 -11.00
CA MET A 1 8.21 15.87 -11.85
C MET A 1 8.25 14.44 -11.33
N SER A 2 7.11 13.77 -11.19
CA SER A 2 7.07 12.38 -10.69
C SER A 2 7.77 11.44 -11.67
N SER A 3 8.41 10.38 -11.17
CA SER A 3 9.00 9.31 -11.98
C SER A 3 7.97 8.27 -12.43
N ILE A 4 6.72 8.38 -11.99
CA ILE A 4 5.65 7.43 -12.30
C ILE A 4 5.04 7.82 -13.64
N ASN A 5 5.11 6.91 -14.61
CA ASN A 5 4.47 7.08 -15.93
C ASN A 5 2.97 6.75 -15.86
N TYR A 6 2.23 7.53 -15.09
CA TYR A 6 0.78 7.42 -14.90
C TYR A 6 0.18 8.79 -14.59
N ASP A 7 -1.09 9.00 -14.94
CA ASP A 7 -1.79 10.20 -14.50
C ASP A 7 -2.09 10.10 -13.00
N LEU A 8 -1.23 10.68 -12.17
CA LEU A 8 -1.41 10.67 -10.73
C LEU A 8 -2.57 11.54 -10.25
N LYS A 9 -3.15 12.40 -11.11
CA LYS A 9 -4.25 13.30 -10.70
C LYS A 9 -5.58 12.60 -10.48
N LYS A 10 -5.77 11.42 -11.09
CA LYS A 10 -6.99 10.62 -10.90
C LYS A 10 -6.93 9.69 -9.69
N ILE A 11 -5.77 9.48 -9.07
CA ILE A 11 -5.66 8.56 -7.94
C ILE A 11 -6.53 9.03 -6.77
N ARG A 12 -7.38 8.14 -6.27
CA ARG A 12 -8.28 8.32 -5.12
C ARG A 12 -8.06 7.31 -4.01
N ALA A 13 -7.39 6.20 -4.29
CA ALA A 13 -7.15 5.13 -3.32
C ALA A 13 -5.73 4.59 -3.34
N PHE A 14 -5.30 4.08 -2.18
CA PHE A 14 -4.07 3.33 -2.02
C PHE A 14 -4.34 2.00 -1.33
N VAL A 15 -3.89 0.91 -1.93
CA VAL A 15 -4.01 -0.44 -1.41
C VAL A 15 -2.60 -1.03 -1.29
N PHE A 16 -2.31 -1.65 -0.15
CA PHE A 16 -1.00 -2.21 0.15
C PHE A 16 -1.12 -3.64 0.67
N ASP A 17 -0.24 -4.52 0.17
CA ASP A 17 0.18 -5.68 0.95
C ASP A 17 1.00 -5.27 2.19
N VAL A 18 1.23 -6.21 3.10
CA VAL A 18 2.07 -6.01 4.29
C VAL A 18 3.46 -6.61 4.13
N ASP A 19 3.58 -7.90 3.86
CA ASP A 19 4.84 -8.65 3.98
C ASP A 19 5.64 -8.50 2.69
N GLY A 20 6.73 -7.75 2.71
CA GLY A 20 7.48 -7.40 1.50
C GLY A 20 7.07 -6.05 0.89
N VAL A 21 6.04 -5.38 1.42
CA VAL A 21 5.63 -4.03 1.01
C VAL A 21 5.71 -3.02 2.15
N LEU A 22 4.87 -3.15 3.18
CA LEU A 22 4.87 -2.26 4.35
C LEU A 22 5.78 -2.74 5.49
N SER A 23 6.10 -4.02 5.48
CA SER A 23 7.16 -4.68 6.24
C SER A 23 8.20 -5.21 5.28
N ARG A 24 9.44 -5.37 5.75
CA ARG A 24 10.45 -6.21 5.10
C ARG A 24 9.95 -7.64 4.96
N ASP A 25 10.48 -8.32 3.95
CA ASP A 25 10.25 -9.73 3.58
C ASP A 25 11.02 -10.71 4.50
N VAL A 26 12.16 -10.27 5.04
CA VAL A 26 12.94 -11.01 6.05
C VAL A 26 12.76 -10.37 7.43
N VAL A 27 12.19 -11.14 8.35
CA VAL A 27 11.88 -10.68 9.71
C VAL A 27 12.27 -11.71 10.77
N SER A 28 12.39 -11.26 12.01
CA SER A 28 12.54 -12.16 13.15
C SER A 28 11.32 -13.06 13.29
N LEU A 29 11.54 -14.31 13.71
CA LEU A 29 10.47 -15.25 14.03
C LEU A 29 10.18 -15.23 15.53
N HIS A 30 8.93 -14.94 15.91
CA HIS A 30 8.52 -15.02 17.31
C HIS A 30 8.45 -16.51 17.75
N PRO A 31 8.73 -16.85 19.02
CA PRO A 31 8.72 -18.24 19.49
C PRO A 31 7.41 -19.01 19.30
N ASN A 32 6.28 -18.32 19.06
CA ASN A 32 4.99 -18.96 18.73
C ASN A 32 4.85 -19.34 17.24
N GLY A 33 5.85 -19.04 16.40
CA GLY A 33 5.83 -19.28 14.96
C GLY A 33 5.37 -18.09 14.11
N ASP A 34 5.01 -16.95 14.70
CA ASP A 34 4.59 -15.78 13.94
C ASP A 34 5.79 -14.94 13.47
N PRO A 35 5.84 -14.54 12.18
CA PRO A 35 6.79 -13.54 11.71
C PRO A 35 6.54 -12.18 12.39
N MET A 36 7.60 -11.55 12.89
CA MET A 36 7.57 -10.26 13.57
C MET A 36 7.70 -9.10 12.58
N ARG A 37 6.57 -8.65 12.03
CA ARG A 37 6.53 -7.61 11.00
C ARG A 37 7.19 -6.32 11.46
N THR A 38 7.92 -5.70 10.56
CA THR A 38 8.54 -4.39 10.74
C THR A 38 7.55 -3.28 10.37
N VAL A 39 7.81 -2.06 10.82
CA VAL A 39 7.03 -0.87 10.44
C VAL A 39 7.95 0.29 10.12
N ASN A 40 7.62 1.03 9.07
CA ASN A 40 8.31 2.28 8.74
C ASN A 40 7.53 3.48 9.27
N ILE A 41 8.19 4.35 10.03
CA ILE A 41 7.54 5.52 10.64
C ILE A 41 7.16 6.56 9.57
N LYS A 42 7.95 6.69 8.50
CA LYS A 42 7.68 7.63 7.41
C LYS A 42 6.54 7.15 6.51
N ASP A 43 6.39 5.84 6.33
CA ASP A 43 5.20 5.25 5.69
C ASP A 43 3.97 5.53 6.55
N GLY A 44 4.07 5.33 7.87
CA GLY A 44 3.00 5.63 8.82
C GLY A 44 2.48 7.06 8.71
N TYR A 45 3.37 8.05 8.58
CA TYR A 45 2.99 9.44 8.31
C TYR A 45 2.21 9.59 7.00
N ALA A 46 2.75 9.06 5.91
CA ALA A 46 2.15 9.23 4.59
C ALA A 46 0.77 8.56 4.50
N LEU A 47 0.63 7.36 5.05
CA LEU A 47 -0.65 6.64 5.16
C LEU A 47 -1.68 7.45 5.94
N GLN A 48 -1.30 7.95 7.12
CA GLN A 48 -2.20 8.73 7.95
C GLN A 48 -2.60 10.06 7.27
N LEU A 49 -1.66 10.74 6.62
CA LEU A 49 -1.95 11.95 5.86
C LEU A 49 -2.90 11.68 4.70
N ALA A 50 -2.73 10.55 3.99
CA ALA A 50 -3.67 10.14 2.94
C ALA A 50 -5.08 9.93 3.51
N VAL A 51 -5.21 9.24 4.65
CA VAL A 51 -6.51 9.07 5.34
C VAL A 51 -7.12 10.43 5.72
N LYS A 52 -6.35 11.31 6.36
CA LYS A 52 -6.76 12.67 6.74
C LYS A 52 -7.28 13.47 5.54
N LEU A 53 -6.60 13.36 4.41
CA LEU A 53 -6.97 14.01 3.16
C LEU A 53 -8.13 13.33 2.40
N GLY A 54 -8.76 12.31 2.98
CA GLY A 54 -9.95 11.66 2.46
C GLY A 54 -9.69 10.64 1.34
N TYR A 55 -8.46 10.14 1.19
CA TYR A 55 -8.20 8.99 0.31
C TYR A 55 -8.72 7.73 0.98
N ALA A 56 -9.28 6.83 0.18
CA ALA A 56 -9.51 5.48 0.65
C ALA A 56 -8.15 4.77 0.76
N VAL A 57 -7.85 4.21 1.92
CA VAL A 57 -6.64 3.43 2.14
C VAL A 57 -7.04 2.04 2.59
N ALA A 58 -6.44 1.00 2.01
CA ALA A 58 -6.68 -0.38 2.37
C ALA A 58 -5.39 -1.17 2.57
N ILE A 59 -5.49 -2.18 3.44
CA ILE A 59 -4.46 -3.20 3.66
C ILE A 59 -5.07 -4.55 3.29
N ILE A 60 -4.42 -5.30 2.41
CA ILE A 60 -4.85 -6.66 2.03
C ILE A 60 -3.68 -7.60 2.22
N THR A 61 -3.77 -8.51 3.20
CA THR A 61 -2.67 -9.43 3.53
C THR A 61 -3.17 -10.84 3.82
N GLY A 62 -2.39 -11.84 3.36
CA GLY A 62 -2.58 -13.24 3.76
C GLY A 62 -2.17 -13.51 5.20
N GLY A 63 -1.34 -12.63 5.79
CA GLY A 63 -0.89 -12.74 7.17
C GLY A 63 -2.00 -12.47 8.19
N TYR A 64 -1.78 -12.94 9.42
CA TYR A 64 -2.64 -12.63 10.55
C TYR A 64 -1.83 -12.42 11.83
N THR A 65 -1.64 -11.16 12.19
CA THR A 65 -1.21 -10.78 13.54
C THR A 65 -2.04 -9.59 14.00
N GLU A 66 -2.55 -9.65 15.22
CA GLU A 66 -3.38 -8.57 15.78
C GLU A 66 -2.60 -7.24 15.88
N ALA A 67 -1.28 -7.31 16.07
CA ALA A 67 -0.40 -6.15 16.08
C ALA A 67 -0.43 -5.36 14.76
N VAL A 68 -0.45 -6.06 13.61
CA VAL A 68 -0.59 -5.45 12.28
C VAL A 68 -1.93 -4.72 12.16
N ARG A 69 -3.03 -5.39 12.52
CA ARG A 69 -4.37 -4.79 12.49
C ARG A 69 -4.46 -3.52 13.35
N LEU A 70 -3.98 -3.59 14.59
CA LEU A 70 -3.98 -2.45 15.53
C LEU A 70 -3.08 -1.30 15.06
N ARG A 71 -1.93 -1.60 14.45
CA ARG A 71 -1.03 -0.58 13.94
C ARG A 71 -1.71 0.27 12.87
N TYR A 72 -2.29 -0.37 11.86
CA TYR A 72 -2.88 0.33 10.72
C TYR A 72 -4.22 0.98 11.07
N SER A 73 -5.04 0.37 11.94
CA SER A 73 -6.27 1.00 12.40
C SER A 73 -6.03 2.30 13.18
N ARG A 74 -4.94 2.37 13.96
CA ARG A 74 -4.52 3.60 14.65
C ARG A 74 -4.10 4.74 13.71
N LEU A 75 -3.82 4.45 12.43
CA LEU A 75 -3.60 5.48 11.40
C LEU A 75 -4.92 5.96 10.78
N GLY A 76 -6.07 5.45 11.22
CA GLY A 76 -7.39 5.74 10.69
C GLY A 76 -7.80 4.86 9.51
N ILE A 77 -7.00 3.85 9.15
CA ILE A 77 -7.32 2.92 8.07
C ILE A 77 -8.44 1.99 8.53
N THR A 78 -9.56 1.98 7.80
CA THR A 78 -10.75 1.18 8.12
C THR A 78 -10.88 -0.09 7.27
N HIS A 79 -10.31 -0.09 6.06
CA HIS A 79 -10.33 -1.22 5.14
C HIS A 79 -9.11 -2.12 5.38
N ILE A 80 -9.22 -3.05 6.33
CA ILE A 80 -8.13 -3.97 6.69
C ILE A 80 -8.61 -5.40 6.51
N TYR A 81 -8.08 -6.06 5.48
CA TYR A 81 -8.38 -7.43 5.10
C TYR A 81 -7.21 -8.32 5.53
N MET A 82 -7.47 -9.19 6.50
CA MET A 82 -6.49 -10.11 7.07
C MET A 82 -6.87 -11.54 6.69
N LYS A 83 -5.89 -12.46 6.66
CA LYS A 83 -6.11 -13.85 6.21
C LYS A 83 -6.71 -13.92 4.81
N SER A 84 -6.35 -12.98 3.95
CA SER A 84 -6.78 -12.97 2.56
C SER A 84 -6.22 -14.20 1.84
N ALA A 85 -7.11 -15.13 1.46
CA ALA A 85 -6.73 -16.32 0.71
C ALA A 85 -6.52 -16.00 -0.77
N GLU A 86 -7.42 -15.18 -1.33
CA GLU A 86 -7.37 -14.69 -2.70
C GLU A 86 -7.61 -13.18 -2.67
N LYS A 87 -6.53 -12.40 -2.79
CA LYS A 87 -6.53 -10.95 -2.62
C LYS A 87 -7.49 -10.23 -3.57
N ILE A 88 -7.79 -10.83 -4.72
CA ILE A 88 -8.71 -10.28 -5.72
C ILE A 88 -10.13 -10.11 -5.19
N HIS A 89 -10.61 -11.04 -4.36
CA HIS A 89 -11.94 -10.95 -3.76
C HIS A 89 -12.04 -9.79 -2.77
N ASP A 90 -11.02 -9.63 -1.92
CA ASP A 90 -10.94 -8.53 -0.96
C ASP A 90 -10.77 -7.18 -1.66
N TYR A 91 -10.04 -7.15 -2.77
CA TYR A 91 -9.93 -5.98 -3.63
C TYR A 91 -11.28 -5.58 -4.24
N HIS A 92 -12.04 -6.52 -4.78
CA HIS A 92 -13.38 -6.25 -5.31
C HIS A 92 -14.35 -5.77 -4.24
N ASP A 93 -14.31 -6.34 -3.04
CA ASP A 93 -15.09 -5.85 -1.90
C ASP A 93 -14.69 -4.42 -1.52
N PHE A 94 -13.39 -4.09 -1.52
CA PHE A 94 -12.91 -2.73 -1.29
C PHE A 94 -13.46 -1.74 -2.33
N LEU A 95 -13.40 -2.09 -3.63
CA LEU A 95 -13.96 -1.26 -4.70
C LEU A 95 -15.47 -1.07 -4.53
N GLN A 96 -16.20 -2.15 -4.21
CA GLN A 96 -17.65 -2.09 -4.00
C GLN A 96 -18.01 -1.17 -2.83
N LYS A 97 -17.31 -1.27 -1.69
CA LYS A 97 -17.58 -0.46 -0.49
C LYS A 97 -17.25 1.01 -0.68
N THR A 98 -16.23 1.31 -1.48
CA THR A 98 -15.76 2.69 -1.69
C THR A 98 -16.37 3.37 -2.90
N GLY A 99 -16.87 2.60 -3.88
CA GLY A 99 -17.33 3.10 -5.16
C GLY A 99 -16.21 3.63 -6.07
N ILE A 100 -14.94 3.37 -5.72
CA ILE A 100 -13.78 3.84 -6.47
C ILE A 100 -13.59 2.96 -7.70
N HIS A 101 -13.28 3.57 -8.84
CA HIS A 101 -13.02 2.81 -10.05
C HIS A 101 -11.58 2.24 -10.03
N PRO A 102 -11.32 1.02 -10.54
CA PRO A 102 -9.99 0.41 -10.49
C PRO A 102 -8.86 1.31 -11.01
N ASP A 103 -9.14 2.13 -12.04
CA ASP A 103 -8.16 3.03 -12.63
C ASP A 103 -7.76 4.23 -11.74
N GLU A 104 -8.45 4.46 -10.63
CA GLU A 104 -8.13 5.46 -9.61
C GLU A 104 -7.33 4.87 -8.44
N VAL A 105 -6.94 3.59 -8.51
CA VAL A 105 -6.30 2.86 -7.42
C VAL A 105 -4.81 2.64 -7.66
N VAL A 106 -4.01 2.95 -6.65
CA VAL A 106 -2.66 2.41 -6.49
C VAL A 106 -2.75 1.08 -5.76
N TYR A 107 -2.13 0.05 -6.29
CA TYR A 107 -1.91 -1.20 -5.57
C TYR A 107 -0.40 -1.48 -5.46
N CYS A 108 0.10 -1.70 -4.24
CA CYS A 108 1.49 -2.08 -4.00
C CYS A 108 1.58 -3.54 -3.55
N GLY A 109 2.25 -4.37 -4.34
CA GLY A 109 2.47 -5.80 -4.08
C GLY A 109 3.90 -6.20 -4.44
N ASP A 110 4.41 -7.30 -3.86
CA ASP A 110 5.79 -7.76 -4.04
C ASP A 110 5.92 -9.20 -4.54
N ASP A 111 4.89 -10.04 -4.37
CA ASP A 111 4.93 -11.47 -4.72
C ASP A 111 3.65 -11.94 -5.46
N ILE A 112 3.65 -13.18 -5.95
CA ILE A 112 2.64 -13.77 -6.83
C ILE A 112 1.19 -13.62 -6.34
N PRO A 113 0.85 -13.69 -5.03
CA PRO A 113 -0.53 -13.48 -4.56
C PRO A 113 -1.11 -12.09 -4.89
N ASP A 114 -0.27 -11.11 -5.21
CA ASP A 114 -0.67 -9.76 -5.63
C ASP A 114 -0.96 -9.64 -7.12
N TYR A 115 -0.49 -10.59 -7.93
CA TYR A 115 -0.43 -10.50 -9.38
C TYR A 115 -1.76 -10.09 -10.02
N HIS A 116 -2.85 -10.81 -9.71
CA HIS A 116 -4.16 -10.52 -10.30
C HIS A 116 -4.74 -9.18 -9.87
N VAL A 117 -4.47 -8.74 -8.64
CA VAL A 117 -4.91 -7.40 -8.20
C VAL A 117 -4.13 -6.31 -8.92
N MET A 118 -2.83 -6.53 -9.13
CA MET A 118 -1.98 -5.60 -9.88
C MET A 118 -2.36 -5.51 -11.37
N GLU A 119 -2.86 -6.59 -11.98
CA GLU A 119 -3.39 -6.53 -13.36
C GLU A 119 -4.64 -5.66 -13.48
N GLU A 120 -5.50 -5.61 -12.46
CA GLU A 120 -6.73 -4.80 -12.47
C GLU A 120 -6.51 -3.36 -12.00
N ALA A 121 -5.57 -3.13 -11.08
CA ALA A 121 -5.34 -1.82 -10.51
C ALA A 121 -4.87 -0.80 -11.56
N GLY A 122 -5.31 0.45 -11.39
CA GLY A 122 -4.92 1.55 -12.27
C GLY A 122 -3.41 1.76 -12.31
N LEU A 123 -2.80 1.80 -11.14
CA LEU A 123 -1.36 1.97 -10.95
C LEU A 123 -0.81 0.82 -10.07
N PRO A 124 -0.40 -0.31 -10.69
CA PRO A 124 0.33 -1.35 -9.99
C PRO A 124 1.76 -0.89 -9.71
N VAL A 125 2.19 -1.05 -8.48
CA VAL A 125 3.49 -0.63 -7.95
C VAL A 125 4.18 -1.82 -7.30
N ALA A 126 5.48 -1.98 -7.58
CA ALA A 126 6.32 -2.99 -6.96
C ALA A 126 7.43 -2.34 -6.11
N PRO A 127 7.76 -2.89 -4.92
CA PRO A 127 9.03 -2.61 -4.25
C PRO A 127 10.27 -2.96 -5.09
N ALA A 128 11.41 -2.37 -4.76
CA ALA A 128 12.67 -2.61 -5.46
C ALA A 128 13.17 -4.06 -5.37
N ASP A 129 12.77 -4.78 -4.33
CA ASP A 129 13.12 -6.17 -4.00
C ASP A 129 12.02 -7.19 -4.35
N ALA A 130 10.88 -6.74 -4.90
CA ALA A 130 9.81 -7.61 -5.39
C ALA A 130 10.29 -8.67 -6.40
N VAL A 131 9.55 -9.76 -6.53
CA VAL A 131 9.88 -10.84 -7.46
C VAL A 131 9.82 -10.36 -8.93
N PRO A 132 10.58 -10.96 -9.85
CA PRO A 132 10.66 -10.51 -11.24
C PRO A 132 9.30 -10.42 -11.95
N GLU A 133 8.39 -11.36 -11.69
CA GLU A 133 7.05 -11.44 -12.26
C GLU A 133 6.22 -10.21 -11.90
N ILE A 134 6.30 -9.78 -10.64
CA ILE A 134 5.59 -8.60 -10.13
C ILE A 134 6.18 -7.30 -10.70
N LYS A 135 7.50 -7.22 -10.81
CA LYS A 135 8.17 -6.09 -11.46
C LYS A 135 7.82 -5.96 -12.94
N GLN A 136 7.58 -7.07 -13.64
CA GLN A 136 7.22 -7.06 -15.06
C GLN A 136 5.84 -6.44 -15.33
N ILE A 137 4.88 -6.62 -14.41
CA ILE A 137 3.53 -6.06 -14.56
C ILE A 137 3.36 -4.69 -13.87
N ALA A 138 4.28 -4.30 -12.99
CA ALA A 138 4.25 -3.01 -12.33
C ALA A 138 4.46 -1.86 -13.33
N LYS A 139 3.61 -0.82 -13.24
CA LYS A 139 3.81 0.43 -14.00
C LYS A 139 4.85 1.34 -13.35
N TYR A 140 5.14 1.10 -12.08
CA TYR A 140 6.20 1.75 -11.35
C TYR A 140 6.86 0.78 -10.39
N VAL A 141 8.20 0.73 -10.45
CA VAL A 141 9.00 0.04 -9.45
C VAL A 141 9.60 1.11 -8.55
N SER A 142 9.25 1.07 -7.26
CA SER A 142 9.83 1.96 -6.27
C SER A 142 11.33 1.72 -6.18
N ARG A 143 12.10 2.77 -5.89
CA ARG A 143 13.53 2.64 -5.57
C ARG A 143 13.79 2.09 -4.16
N PHE A 144 12.74 1.95 -3.35
CA PHE A 144 12.82 1.45 -1.98
C PHE A 144 12.39 -0.01 -1.92
N ASN A 145 13.06 -0.75 -1.04
CA ASN A 145 12.70 -2.11 -0.68
C ASN A 145 11.43 -2.14 0.17
N GLY A 146 10.80 -3.31 0.26
CA GLY A 146 9.71 -3.59 1.18
C GLY A 146 10.02 -3.15 2.61
N GLY A 147 9.11 -2.44 3.26
CA GLY A 147 9.29 -1.91 4.62
C GLY A 147 10.26 -0.72 4.76
N ASP A 148 10.88 -0.26 3.67
CA ASP A 148 11.89 0.82 3.70
C ASP A 148 11.38 2.16 3.15
N GLY A 149 10.11 2.27 2.78
CA GLY A 149 9.51 3.55 2.38
C GLY A 149 8.62 3.51 1.14
N VAL A 150 8.14 2.33 0.71
CA VAL A 150 7.36 2.18 -0.53
C VAL A 150 6.07 2.99 -0.48
N ALA A 151 5.33 2.91 0.63
CA ALA A 151 4.09 3.69 0.80
C ALA A 151 4.37 5.19 0.82
N ARG A 152 5.42 5.61 1.52
CA ARG A 152 5.88 7.00 1.56
C ARG A 152 6.19 7.50 0.15
N ASP A 153 6.93 6.72 -0.64
CA ASP A 153 7.33 7.07 -1.99
C ASP A 153 6.11 7.34 -2.89
N VAL A 154 5.21 6.36 -3.00
CA VAL A 154 4.07 6.47 -3.93
C VAL A 154 3.05 7.52 -3.49
N ILE A 155 2.76 7.61 -2.19
CA ILE A 155 1.83 8.61 -1.65
C ILE A 155 2.40 10.02 -1.82
N GLU A 156 3.68 10.24 -1.48
CA GLU A 156 4.30 11.56 -1.64
C GLU A 156 4.29 12.03 -3.10
N GLN A 157 4.64 11.15 -4.04
CA GLN A 157 4.61 11.49 -5.47
C GLN A 157 3.19 11.84 -5.94
N THR A 158 2.19 11.06 -5.50
CA THR A 158 0.78 11.28 -5.83
C THR A 158 0.29 12.61 -5.26
N LEU A 159 0.50 12.86 -3.97
CA LEU A 159 0.06 14.08 -3.31
C LEU A 159 0.80 15.31 -3.84
N LYS A 160 2.06 15.21 -4.26
CA LYS A 160 2.77 16.31 -4.95
C LYS A 160 2.16 16.60 -6.32
N ALA A 161 1.84 15.58 -7.11
CA ALA A 161 1.21 15.75 -8.41
C ALA A 161 -0.19 16.36 -8.34
N GLN A 162 -0.86 16.21 -7.19
CA GLN A 162 -2.17 16.79 -6.89
C GLN A 162 -2.09 18.10 -6.09
N ASP A 163 -0.89 18.66 -5.87
CA ASP A 163 -0.66 19.86 -5.05
C ASP A 163 -1.16 19.78 -3.59
N ARG A 164 -1.21 18.57 -3.00
CA ARG A 164 -1.71 18.32 -1.63
C ARG A 164 -0.63 18.00 -0.60
N TRP A 165 0.63 17.76 -1.01
CA TRP A 165 1.69 17.29 -0.11
C TRP A 165 2.15 18.30 0.96
N MET A 166 2.40 19.55 0.59
CA MET A 166 2.90 20.60 1.49
C MET A 166 1.80 21.58 1.91
N ARG A 167 0.62 21.06 2.29
CA ARG A 167 -0.56 21.89 2.61
C ARG A 167 -1.27 21.42 3.87
N GLY A 168 -1.88 22.38 4.57
CA GLY A 168 -2.86 22.13 5.64
C GLY A 168 -2.41 21.07 6.64
N GLU A 169 -3.11 19.94 6.63
CA GLU A 169 -2.94 18.81 7.56
C GLU A 169 -1.55 18.14 7.49
N ALA A 170 -0.75 18.41 6.46
CA ALA A 170 0.60 17.86 6.32
C ALA A 170 1.55 18.23 7.47
N PHE A 171 1.32 19.34 8.16
CA PHE A 171 2.19 19.78 9.26
C PHE A 171 1.81 19.19 10.63
N GLY A 172 0.81 18.30 10.66
CA GLY A 172 0.34 17.63 11.87
C GLY A 172 0.49 16.11 11.81
N TRP A 173 0.81 15.51 12.95
CA TRP A 173 0.67 14.08 13.18
C TRP A 173 -0.73 13.76 13.72
#